data_AF-A0A9W8TLZ6-F1
#
_entry.id   AF-A0A9W8TLZ6-F1
#
_cell.length_a   1.000
_cell.length_b   1.000
_cell.length_c   1.000
_cell.angle_alpha   90.00
_cell.angle_beta   90.00
_cell.angle_gamma   90.00
#
_symmetry.space_group_name_H-M   'P 1'
#
loop_
_entity.id
_entity.type
_entity.pdbx_description
1 polymer ?
#
loop_
_entity_poly.entity_id
_entity_poly.type
_entity_poly.pdbx_seq_one_letter_code
_entity_poly.pdbx_strand_id
1 'polypeptide(L)'
;MATSRFETEVYTAEGYVESAGTILFRLSTCEICVLHLLSRDEYILAKGRRNVGESRAATALRETTEETGVPCYLLPINLHSRACPPGGEVDLPDKVRLFDNACEPIGMHLRRLGENNIKIIWWYVAAVSEGEPVGQHEDRYQVEFYKYEEALGKLTYENDRALVRKAVESVESTIRTI
;
A
#
# COMPACT_ATOMS: atom_id res chain seq x y z
N MET A 1 -7.52 -6.44 -38.21
CA MET A 1 -6.93 -6.47 -36.85
C MET A 1 -7.97 -7.05 -35.92
N ALA A 2 -7.60 -7.98 -35.04
CA ALA A 2 -8.53 -8.50 -34.05
C ALA A 2 -8.74 -7.44 -32.96
N THR A 3 -9.99 -7.05 -32.72
CA THR A 3 -10.34 -6.14 -31.64
C THR A 3 -10.65 -6.96 -30.39
N SER A 4 -10.15 -6.53 -29.23
CA SER A 4 -10.52 -7.13 -27.95
C SER A 4 -12.04 -7.13 -27.79
N ARG A 5 -12.58 -8.17 -27.14
CA ARG A 5 -14.00 -8.24 -26.79
C ARG A 5 -14.39 -7.18 -25.73
N PHE A 6 -13.40 -6.58 -25.07
CA PHE A 6 -13.56 -5.62 -23.98
C PHE A 6 -12.95 -4.26 -24.33
N GLU A 7 -13.60 -3.19 -23.91
CA GLU A 7 -13.03 -1.84 -23.97
C GLU A 7 -11.71 -1.80 -23.21
N THR A 8 -10.66 -1.28 -23.85
CA THR A 8 -9.28 -1.32 -23.33
C THR A 8 -8.66 0.06 -23.46
N GLU A 9 -8.34 0.69 -22.33
CA GLU A 9 -7.50 1.89 -22.29
C GLU A 9 -6.02 1.47 -22.34
N VAL A 10 -5.22 2.12 -23.18
CA VAL A 10 -3.79 1.79 -23.36
C VAL A 10 -2.93 2.97 -22.96
N TYR A 11 -2.00 2.73 -22.04
CA TYR A 11 -0.97 3.68 -21.61
C TYR A 11 0.41 3.09 -21.88
N THR A 12 1.24 3.80 -22.65
CA THR A 12 2.66 3.48 -22.83
C THR A 12 3.47 3.93 -21.59
N ALA A 13 4.74 3.56 -21.50
CA ALA A 13 5.57 3.83 -20.31
C ALA A 13 5.68 5.33 -19.97
N GLU A 14 5.62 6.20 -20.97
CA GLU A 14 5.58 7.66 -20.80
C GLU A 14 4.23 8.19 -20.30
N GLY A 15 3.16 7.42 -20.45
CA GLY A 15 1.78 7.80 -20.08
C GLY A 15 1.37 7.42 -18.66
N TYR A 16 2.27 6.81 -17.87
CA TYR A 16 1.96 6.50 -16.47
C TYR A 16 3.12 6.69 -15.49
N VAL A 17 2.75 6.99 -14.24
CA VAL A 17 3.63 6.91 -13.07
C VAL A 17 3.22 5.70 -12.25
N GLU A 18 4.15 4.78 -12.02
CA GLU A 18 3.94 3.69 -11.07
C GLU A 18 4.56 4.03 -9.71
N SER A 19 3.75 3.87 -8.67
CA SER A 19 4.09 4.13 -7.28
C SER A 19 3.72 2.94 -6.40
N ALA A 20 4.35 2.84 -5.24
CA ALA A 20 3.92 1.93 -4.19
C ALA A 20 4.10 2.58 -2.81
N GLY A 21 3.34 2.09 -1.84
CA GLY A 21 3.34 2.62 -0.47
C GLY A 21 2.76 1.61 0.51
N THR A 22 2.74 1.97 1.79
CA THR A 22 2.27 1.08 2.85
C THR A 22 1.21 1.73 3.74
N ILE A 23 0.37 0.88 4.31
CA ILE A 23 -0.31 1.16 5.57
C ILE A 23 0.63 0.60 6.65
N LEU A 24 1.35 1.47 7.34
CA LEU A 24 2.37 1.08 8.31
C LEU A 24 1.77 0.97 9.71
N PHE A 25 1.75 -0.25 10.24
CA PHE A 25 1.26 -0.57 11.58
C PHE A 25 2.40 -0.54 12.61
N ARG A 26 2.13 0.03 13.78
CA ARG A 26 2.86 -0.30 15.02
C ARG A 26 2.00 -1.28 15.81
N LEU A 27 2.44 -2.53 15.87
CA LEU A 27 1.62 -3.62 16.40
C LEU A 27 1.56 -3.59 17.93
N SER A 28 2.66 -3.25 18.62
CA SER A 28 2.69 -3.22 20.08
C SER A 28 1.70 -2.22 20.70
N THR A 29 1.37 -1.16 19.97
CA THR A 29 0.44 -0.12 20.41
C THR A 29 -0.85 -0.08 19.60
N CYS A 30 -1.06 -0.97 18.63
CA CYS A 30 -2.22 -0.92 17.73
C CYS A 30 -2.41 0.46 17.08
N GLU A 31 -1.35 1.00 16.48
CA GLU A 31 -1.36 2.31 15.82
C GLU A 31 -1.03 2.20 14.33
N ILE A 32 -1.42 3.22 13.57
CA ILE A 32 -1.11 3.39 12.14
C ILE A 32 -0.34 4.68 11.96
N CYS A 33 0.72 4.63 11.16
CA CYS A 33 1.48 5.80 10.74
C CYS A 33 0.68 6.64 9.73
N VAL A 34 0.59 7.93 9.98
CA VAL A 34 0.03 8.93 9.08
C VAL A 34 1.06 10.04 8.89
N LEU A 35 1.24 10.46 7.64
CA LEU A 35 2.12 11.58 7.30
C LEU A 35 1.30 12.85 7.16
N HIS A 36 1.69 13.91 7.88
CA HIS A 36 1.20 15.26 7.65
C HIS A 36 2.10 15.99 6.67
N LEU A 37 1.60 16.20 5.45
CA LEU A 37 2.24 16.97 4.39
C LEU A 37 2.09 18.46 4.67
N LEU A 38 3.17 19.05 5.20
CA LEU A 38 3.17 20.42 5.74
C LEU A 38 2.79 21.49 4.70
N SER A 39 3.19 21.30 3.44
CA SER A 39 2.95 22.28 2.38
C SER A 39 1.50 22.37 1.91
N ARG A 40 0.69 21.33 2.13
CA ARG A 40 -0.71 21.26 1.69
C ARG A 40 -1.69 21.10 2.85
N ASP A 41 -1.19 20.96 4.07
CA ASP A 41 -1.98 20.64 5.26
C ASP A 41 -2.85 19.38 5.05
N GLU A 42 -2.23 18.33 4.49
CA GLU A 42 -2.90 17.07 4.16
C GLU A 42 -2.32 15.90 4.94
N TYR A 43 -3.19 14.99 5.37
CA TYR A 43 -2.81 13.77 6.08
C TYR A 43 -2.95 12.59 5.12
N ILE A 44 -1.85 11.93 4.84
CA ILE A 44 -1.72 10.91 3.79
C ILE A 44 -0.95 9.69 4.29
N LEU A 45 -1.03 8.62 3.50
CA LEU A 45 -0.18 7.45 3.66
C LEU A 45 1.14 7.61 2.89
N ALA A 46 2.19 6.95 3.39
CA ALA A 46 3.53 6.95 2.81
C ALA A 46 3.56 6.19 1.49
N LYS A 47 4.16 6.78 0.46
CA LYS A 47 4.27 6.22 -0.91
C LYS A 47 5.24 7.05 -1.74
N GLY A 48 5.85 6.41 -2.72
CA GLY A 48 6.55 7.13 -3.77
C GLY A 48 6.75 6.33 -5.03
N ARG A 49 7.67 6.78 -5.88
CA ARG A 49 7.76 6.31 -7.27
C ARG A 49 8.65 5.09 -7.33
N ARG A 50 8.26 4.11 -8.15
CA ARG A 50 9.06 2.91 -8.39
C ARG A 50 10.32 3.24 -9.19
N ASN A 51 11.46 2.73 -8.75
CA ASN A 51 12.71 2.80 -9.50
C ASN A 51 12.78 1.72 -10.60
N VAL A 52 13.55 1.97 -11.66
CA VAL A 52 13.76 0.97 -12.73
C VAL A 52 14.40 -0.29 -12.13
N GLY A 53 13.84 -1.48 -12.42
CA GLY A 53 14.29 -2.76 -11.86
C GLY A 53 13.81 -3.07 -10.43
N GLU A 54 13.22 -2.11 -9.71
CA GLU A 54 12.73 -2.30 -8.35
C GLU A 54 11.36 -3.00 -8.33
N SER A 55 11.15 -3.94 -7.41
CA SER A 55 9.83 -4.54 -7.20
C SER A 55 8.88 -3.58 -6.48
N ARG A 56 7.57 -3.71 -6.69
CA ARG A 56 6.56 -2.88 -6.01
C ARG A 56 6.64 -2.98 -4.48
N ALA A 57 6.89 -4.20 -3.99
CA ALA A 57 7.14 -4.48 -2.57
C ALA A 57 8.36 -3.71 -2.04
N ALA A 58 9.49 -3.77 -2.74
CA ALA A 58 10.70 -3.06 -2.36
C ALA A 58 10.50 -1.53 -2.39
N THR A 59 9.82 -1.01 -3.42
CA THR A 59 9.43 0.41 -3.48
C THR A 59 8.58 0.81 -2.28
N ALA A 60 7.57 0.03 -1.93
CA ALA A 60 6.67 0.34 -0.82
C ALA A 60 7.45 0.47 0.50
N LEU A 61 8.36 -0.47 0.77
CA LEU A 61 9.20 -0.44 1.97
C LEU A 61 10.19 0.73 1.95
N ARG A 62 10.93 0.90 0.84
CA ARG A 62 11.91 1.99 0.70
C ARG A 62 11.26 3.36 0.90
N GLU A 63 10.19 3.64 0.16
CA GLU A 63 9.49 4.93 0.23
C GLU A 63 8.88 5.16 1.61
N THR A 64 8.35 4.12 2.25
CA THR A 64 7.87 4.24 3.63
C THR A 64 9.00 4.62 4.57
N THR A 65 10.15 3.97 4.48
CA THR A 65 11.31 4.29 5.34
C THR A 65 11.92 5.65 5.00
N GLU A 66 11.97 6.07 3.74
CA GLU A 66 12.44 7.40 3.35
C GLU A 66 11.52 8.52 3.84
N GLU A 67 10.20 8.38 3.70
CA GLU A 67 9.23 9.41 4.09
C GLU A 67 8.97 9.45 5.61
N THR A 68 9.16 8.33 6.32
CA THR A 68 8.87 8.24 7.78
C THR A 68 10.13 8.16 8.65
N GLY A 69 11.27 7.75 8.09
CA GLY A 69 12.47 7.40 8.85
C GLY A 69 12.35 6.08 9.62
N VAL A 70 11.18 5.41 9.56
CA VAL A 70 10.89 4.22 10.36
C VAL A 70 11.27 2.95 9.58
N PRO A 71 12.17 2.11 10.12
CA PRO A 71 12.42 0.79 9.54
C PRO A 71 11.17 -0.10 9.64
N CYS A 72 10.88 -0.83 8.58
CA CYS A 72 9.67 -1.64 8.49
C CYS A 72 9.85 -2.88 7.62
N TYR A 73 8.92 -3.82 7.75
CA TYR A 73 8.83 -5.03 6.95
C TYR A 73 7.40 -5.25 6.45
N LEU A 74 7.24 -6.01 5.37
CA LEU A 74 5.90 -6.39 4.90
C LEU A 74 5.27 -7.32 5.92
N LEU A 75 4.09 -6.95 6.43
CA LEU A 75 3.36 -7.75 7.40
C LEU A 75 2.57 -8.82 6.65
N PRO A 76 2.86 -10.11 6.87
CA PRO A 76 2.05 -11.18 6.30
C PRO A 76 0.62 -11.11 6.83
N ILE A 77 -0.36 -11.15 5.93
CA ILE A 77 -1.79 -11.06 6.28
C ILE A 77 -2.62 -12.11 5.54
N ASN A 78 -3.75 -12.46 6.12
CA ASN A 78 -4.82 -13.20 5.46
C ASN A 78 -5.45 -12.30 4.39
N LEU A 79 -5.30 -12.68 3.12
CA LEU A 79 -5.69 -11.86 1.98
C LEU A 79 -6.63 -12.61 1.04
N HIS A 80 -7.79 -12.01 0.78
CA HIS A 80 -8.66 -12.44 -0.32
C HIS A 80 -8.15 -11.86 -1.63
N SER A 81 -7.67 -12.70 -2.53
CA SER A 81 -7.07 -12.29 -3.81
C SER A 81 -7.50 -13.19 -4.97
N ARG A 82 -7.42 -12.65 -6.19
CA ARG A 82 -7.55 -13.43 -7.45
C ARG A 82 -6.20 -13.92 -7.98
N ALA A 83 -5.11 -13.68 -7.25
CA ALA A 83 -3.79 -14.17 -7.61
C ALA A 83 -3.78 -15.71 -7.74
N CYS A 84 -2.85 -16.21 -8.55
CA CYS A 84 -2.60 -17.65 -8.62
C CYS A 84 -1.85 -18.11 -7.35
N PRO A 85 -2.16 -19.30 -6.83
CA PRO A 85 -1.36 -19.92 -5.78
C PRO A 85 0.11 -20.09 -6.20
N PRO A 86 1.04 -20.08 -5.23
CA PRO A 86 2.42 -20.45 -5.49
C PRO A 86 2.49 -21.88 -6.04
N GLY A 87 3.45 -22.16 -6.92
CA GLY A 87 3.63 -23.49 -7.52
C GLY A 87 3.03 -23.66 -8.91
N GLY A 88 2.33 -22.65 -9.45
CA GLY A 88 2.01 -22.57 -10.88
C GLY A 88 0.99 -23.60 -11.37
N GLU A 89 -0.01 -23.92 -10.54
CA GLU A 89 -1.14 -24.75 -10.98
C GLU A 89 -1.76 -24.16 -12.25
N VAL A 90 -1.79 -24.98 -13.30
CA VAL A 90 -2.31 -24.60 -14.62
C VAL A 90 -3.82 -24.76 -14.61
N ASP A 91 -4.53 -23.83 -15.25
CA ASP A 91 -5.99 -23.85 -15.47
C ASP A 91 -6.85 -23.67 -14.21
N LEU A 92 -6.44 -22.77 -13.33
CA LEU A 92 -7.26 -22.36 -12.20
C LEU A 92 -8.35 -21.36 -12.62
N PRO A 93 -9.60 -21.51 -12.13
CA PRO A 93 -10.66 -20.56 -12.43
C PRO A 93 -10.38 -19.18 -11.84
N ASP A 94 -10.80 -18.12 -12.54
CA ASP A 94 -10.73 -16.73 -12.05
C ASP A 94 -11.78 -16.48 -10.96
N LYS A 95 -11.42 -16.84 -9.72
CA LYS A 95 -12.20 -16.65 -8.51
C LYS A 95 -11.33 -16.10 -7.39
N VAL A 96 -11.96 -15.38 -6.47
CA VAL A 96 -11.32 -14.95 -5.23
C VAL A 96 -11.01 -16.18 -4.37
N ARG A 97 -9.81 -16.20 -3.78
CA ARG A 97 -9.32 -17.21 -2.84
C ARG A 97 -8.74 -16.51 -1.63
N LEU A 98 -8.81 -17.16 -0.47
CA LEU A 98 -8.11 -16.73 0.73
C LEU A 98 -6.69 -17.31 0.69
N PHE A 99 -5.70 -16.45 0.90
CA PHE A 99 -4.30 -16.81 1.08
C PHE A 99 -3.88 -16.40 2.48
N ASP A 100 -3.32 -17.34 3.22
CA ASP A 100 -2.78 -17.08 4.55
C ASP A 100 -1.36 -16.51 4.45
N ASN A 101 -1.01 -15.57 5.34
CA ASN A 101 0.34 -14.99 5.43
C ASN A 101 0.87 -14.42 4.09
N ALA A 102 0.01 -13.78 3.29
CA ALA A 102 0.39 -13.16 2.03
C ALA A 102 0.99 -11.76 2.26
N CYS A 103 2.02 -11.43 1.48
CA CYS A 103 2.66 -10.10 1.44
C CYS A 103 2.39 -9.39 0.11
N GLU A 104 1.19 -9.57 -0.44
CA GLU A 104 0.73 -8.99 -1.71
C GLU A 104 0.04 -7.64 -1.48
N PRO A 105 -0.12 -6.79 -2.52
CA PRO A 105 -0.82 -5.53 -2.36
C PRO A 105 -2.30 -5.75 -2.03
N ILE A 106 -2.82 -5.02 -1.05
CA ILE A 106 -4.23 -5.07 -0.62
C ILE A 106 -5.16 -4.21 -1.45
N GLY A 107 -4.59 -3.30 -2.26
CA GLY A 107 -5.35 -2.36 -3.06
C GLY A 107 -4.48 -1.61 -4.06
N MET A 108 -5.14 -0.99 -5.02
CA MET A 108 -4.52 -0.17 -6.05
C MET A 108 -5.34 1.10 -6.25
N HIS A 109 -4.70 2.26 -6.16
CA HIS A 109 -5.30 3.54 -6.57
C HIS A 109 -4.89 3.87 -8.00
N LEU A 110 -5.87 4.16 -8.86
CA LEU A 110 -5.67 4.78 -10.17
C LEU A 110 -6.09 6.25 -10.08
N ARG A 111 -5.18 7.17 -10.41
CA ARG A 111 -5.44 8.61 -10.49
C ARG A 111 -5.24 9.08 -11.92
N ARG A 112 -6.22 9.79 -12.49
CA ARG A 112 -6.06 10.48 -13.79
C ARG A 112 -5.44 11.85 -13.52
N LEU A 113 -4.25 12.09 -14.08
CA LEU A 113 -3.48 13.35 -13.93
C LEU A 113 -3.66 14.29 -15.13
N GLY A 114 -4.43 13.88 -16.14
CA GLY A 114 -4.72 14.61 -17.37
C GLY A 114 -5.40 13.66 -18.37
N GLU A 115 -5.52 14.09 -19.64
CA GLU A 115 -6.18 13.29 -20.68
C GLU A 115 -5.46 11.94 -20.92
N ASN A 116 -4.13 11.93 -20.93
CA ASN A 116 -3.32 10.74 -21.27
C ASN A 116 -2.29 10.35 -20.21
N ASN A 117 -2.39 10.89 -19.00
CA ASN A 117 -1.43 10.62 -17.92
C ASN A 117 -2.14 10.05 -16.70
N ILE A 118 -1.72 8.88 -16.25
CA ILE A 118 -2.24 8.24 -15.03
C ILE A 118 -1.14 8.06 -13.98
N LYS A 119 -1.57 7.91 -12.73
CA LYS A 119 -0.73 7.42 -11.65
C LYS A 119 -1.38 6.20 -11.02
N ILE A 120 -0.62 5.12 -10.95
CA ILE A 120 -1.00 3.87 -10.31
C ILE A 120 -0.23 3.78 -8.99
N ILE A 121 -0.92 3.48 -7.90
CA ILE A 121 -0.30 3.31 -6.57
C ILE A 121 -0.70 1.96 -6.03
N TRP A 122 0.27 1.09 -5.80
CA TRP A 122 0.09 -0.21 -5.15
C TRP A 122 0.28 -0.09 -3.64
N TRP A 123 -0.65 -0.63 -2.87
CA TRP A 123 -0.65 -0.49 -1.42
C TRP A 123 -0.43 -1.81 -0.72
N TYR A 124 0.58 -1.86 0.14
CA TYR A 124 0.93 -3.01 0.96
C TYR A 124 0.60 -2.76 2.42
N VAL A 125 0.53 -3.83 3.21
CA VAL A 125 0.51 -3.73 4.67
C VAL A 125 1.92 -3.98 5.18
N ALA A 126 2.38 -3.09 6.06
CA ALA A 126 3.70 -3.18 6.67
C ALA A 126 3.58 -3.03 8.19
N ALA A 127 4.60 -3.51 8.90
CA ALA A 127 4.74 -3.30 10.33
C ALA A 127 6.11 -2.68 10.63
N VAL A 128 6.16 -1.87 11.69
CA VAL A 128 7.40 -1.30 12.21
C VAL A 128 8.33 -2.43 12.67
N SER A 129 9.61 -2.35 12.30
CA SER A 129 10.66 -3.19 12.90
C SER A 129 11.00 -2.67 14.29
N GLU A 130 10.15 -3.01 15.27
CA GLU A 130 10.28 -2.49 16.64
C GLU A 130 11.64 -2.87 17.27
N GLY A 131 12.34 -1.87 17.79
CA GLY A 131 13.71 -2.03 18.33
C GLY A 131 14.82 -1.57 17.38
N GLU A 132 14.51 -1.34 16.10
CA GLU A 132 15.44 -0.68 15.19
C GLU A 132 15.40 0.85 15.38
N PRO A 133 16.56 1.54 15.25
CA PRO A 133 16.61 2.98 15.41
C PRO A 133 15.87 3.69 14.28
N VAL A 134 15.07 4.70 14.64
CA VAL A 134 14.45 5.60 13.65
C VAL A 134 15.55 6.45 13.01
N GLY A 135 15.54 6.48 11.68
CA GLY A 135 16.47 7.25 10.86
C GLY A 135 15.98 8.67 10.58
N GLN A 136 16.74 9.38 9.75
CA GLN A 136 16.28 10.64 9.17
C GLN A 136 15.15 10.37 8.15
N HIS A 137 14.25 11.33 8.01
CA HIS A 137 13.14 11.27 7.06
C HIS A 137 13.03 12.59 6.30
N GLU A 138 12.23 12.60 5.23
CA GLU A 138 12.00 13.82 4.45
C GLU A 138 11.36 14.94 5.29
N ASP A 139 11.96 16.14 5.28
CA ASP A 139 11.53 17.29 6.09
C ASP A 139 10.13 17.85 5.72
N ARG A 140 9.58 17.43 4.59
CA ARG A 140 8.24 17.87 4.13
C ARG A 140 7.09 17.18 4.86
N TYR A 141 7.39 16.15 5.65
CA TYR A 141 6.43 15.37 6.39
C TYR A 141 6.65 15.47 7.89
N GLN A 142 5.57 15.60 8.64
CA GLN A 142 5.53 15.26 10.05
C GLN A 142 4.96 13.84 10.19
N VAL A 143 5.69 12.97 10.90
CA VAL A 143 5.38 11.54 11.05
C VAL A 143 4.63 11.33 12.35
N GLU A 144 3.39 10.84 12.26
CA GLU A 144 2.50 10.69 13.41
C GLU A 144 1.92 9.29 13.46
N PHE A 145 1.63 8.80 14.67
CA PHE A 145 1.01 7.50 14.88
C PHE A 145 -0.28 7.67 15.67
N TYR A 146 -1.32 7.01 15.20
CA TYR A 146 -2.67 7.15 15.72
C TYR A 146 -3.31 5.78 15.94
N LYS A 147 -4.19 5.66 16.94
CA LYS A 147 -5.07 4.48 17.02
C LYS A 147 -5.92 4.39 15.77
N TYR A 148 -6.42 3.19 15.45
CA TYR A 148 -7.08 2.93 14.17
C TYR A 148 -8.22 3.92 13.87
N GLU A 149 -9.13 4.15 14.81
CA GLU A 149 -10.24 5.10 14.63
C GLU A 149 -9.76 6.56 14.48
N GLU A 150 -8.72 6.95 15.20
CA GLU A 150 -8.15 8.29 15.12
C GLU A 150 -7.46 8.51 13.76
N ALA A 151 -6.74 7.50 13.26
CA ALA A 151 -6.11 7.54 11.94
C ALA A 151 -7.15 7.75 10.84
N LEU A 152 -8.29 7.07 10.93
CA LEU A 152 -9.42 7.26 9.99
C LEU A 152 -9.98 8.68 10.06
N GLY A 153 -10.07 9.28 11.24
CA GLY A 153 -10.50 10.68 11.42
C GLY A 153 -9.49 11.69 10.88
N LYS A 154 -8.19 11.36 10.91
CA LYS A 154 -7.09 12.24 10.49
C LYS A 154 -6.87 12.27 8.98
N LEU A 155 -6.87 11.11 8.32
CA LEU A 155 -6.61 11.01 6.88
C LEU A 155 -7.51 11.95 6.08
N THR A 156 -6.93 12.72 5.16
CA THR A 156 -7.67 13.73 4.39
C THR A 156 -8.60 13.11 3.35
N TYR A 157 -8.18 12.01 2.73
CA TYR A 157 -8.88 11.42 1.59
C TYR A 157 -9.68 10.17 1.98
N GLU A 158 -10.96 10.12 1.59
CA GLU A 158 -11.84 8.97 1.91
C GLU A 158 -11.34 7.65 1.33
N ASN A 159 -10.71 7.67 0.15
CA ASN A 159 -10.13 6.46 -0.44
C ASN A 159 -9.00 5.88 0.41
N ASP A 160 -8.17 6.72 1.03
CA ASP A 160 -7.12 6.27 1.94
C ASP A 160 -7.74 5.70 3.23
N ARG A 161 -8.83 6.29 3.73
CA ARG A 161 -9.58 5.75 4.88
C ARG A 161 -10.19 4.38 4.58
N ALA A 162 -10.83 4.22 3.42
CA ALA A 162 -11.41 2.94 2.99
C ALA A 162 -10.34 1.84 2.90
N LEU A 163 -9.16 2.20 2.36
CA LEU A 163 -8.02 1.31 2.29
C LEU A 163 -7.49 0.93 3.69
N VAL A 164 -7.39 1.89 4.62
CA VAL A 164 -6.98 1.61 6.01
C VAL A 164 -7.97 0.70 6.72
N ARG A 165 -9.29 0.92 6.58
CA ARG A 165 -10.30 0.00 7.15
C ARG A 165 -10.07 -1.43 6.66
N LYS A 166 -9.83 -1.60 5.36
CA LYS A 166 -9.55 -2.92 4.77
C LYS A 166 -8.26 -3.55 5.32
N ALA A 167 -7.22 -2.75 5.52
CA ALA A 167 -5.96 -3.21 6.11
C ALA A 167 -6.18 -3.69 7.56
N VAL A 168 -6.89 -2.91 8.38
CA VAL A 168 -7.21 -3.25 9.78
C VAL A 168 -7.99 -4.56 9.86
N GLU A 169 -9.06 -4.72 9.05
CA GLU A 169 -9.82 -5.98 8.99
C GLU A 169 -8.93 -7.19 8.67
N SER A 170 -8.01 -7.02 7.73
CA SER A 170 -7.10 -8.10 7.30
C SER A 170 -6.10 -8.45 8.41
N VAL A 171 -5.48 -7.44 9.04
CA VAL A 171 -4.55 -7.63 10.16
C VAL A 171 -5.25 -8.30 11.36
N GLU A 172 -6.43 -7.81 11.75
CA GLU A 172 -7.18 -8.42 12.86
C GLU A 172 -7.57 -9.86 12.59
N SER A 173 -8.02 -10.18 11.36
CA SER A 173 -8.35 -11.56 11.00
C SER A 173 -7.14 -12.49 11.03
N THR A 174 -5.95 -11.96 10.76
CA THR A 174 -4.68 -12.71 10.78
C THR A 174 -4.27 -13.00 12.22
N ILE A 175 -4.24 -11.98 13.08
CA ILE A 175 -3.79 -12.11 14.47
C ILE A 175 -4.73 -13.01 15.28
N ARG A 176 -6.04 -12.97 15.04
CA ARG A 176 -7.02 -13.84 15.73
C ARG A 176 -6.91 -15.32 15.38
N THR A 177 -6.16 -15.66 14.33
CA THR A 177 -5.99 -17.03 13.84
C THR A 177 -4.69 -17.68 14.34
N ILE A 178 -3.82 -16.90 15.01
CA ILE A 178 -2.56 -17.34 15.65
C ILE A 178 -2.83 -17.59 17.14
#